data_AF-A0A7V1EEE4-F1
#
_entry.id   AF-A0A7V1EEE4-F1
#
_cell.length_a   1.000
_cell.length_b   1.000
_cell.length_c   1.000
_cell.angle_alpha   90.00
_cell.angle_beta   90.00
_cell.angle_gamma   90.00
#
_symmetry.space_group_name_H-M   'P 1'
#
loop_
_entity.id
_entity.type
_entity.pdbx_description
1 polymer ?
#
loop_
_entity_poly.entity_id
_entity_poly.type
_entity_poly.pdbx_seq_one_letter_code
_entity_poly.pdbx_strand_id
1 'polypeptide(L)'
;MLGKKEKVLENLESIKKFYLKLILVKHFQQDASNNARYENLHELTENERLIIEDINGTMKYIVPDLLILKNDLMVKEKVSEIDSLLMSVIQRSMGLRKTLEEKMNTTKKRLENLVMYNSSPRYSAPRIVNIRA
;
A
#
# COMPACT_ATOMS: atom_id res chain seq x y z
N MET A 1 34.77 -7.69 18.77
CA MET A 1 33.32 -7.97 18.89
C MET A 1 32.47 -6.70 18.99
N LEU A 2 32.91 -5.62 19.66
CA LEU A 2 32.19 -4.34 19.77
C LEU A 2 31.79 -3.71 18.41
N GLY A 3 32.70 -3.60 17.44
CA GLY A 3 32.39 -2.98 16.14
C GLY A 3 31.38 -3.74 15.27
N LYS A 4 31.17 -5.05 15.50
CA LYS A 4 30.11 -5.80 14.80
C LYS A 4 28.73 -5.48 15.35
N LYS A 5 28.61 -5.36 16.68
CA LYS A 5 27.35 -4.98 17.34
C LYS A 5 26.91 -3.58 16.92
N GLU A 6 27.84 -2.62 16.92
CA GLU A 6 27.58 -1.24 16.49
C GLU A 6 27.03 -1.19 15.05
N LYS A 7 27.71 -1.88 14.13
CA LYS A 7 27.26 -1.99 12.73
C LYS A 7 25.87 -2.63 12.60
N VAL A 8 25.56 -3.66 13.40
CA VAL A 8 24.22 -4.27 13.41
C VAL A 8 23.17 -3.26 13.89
N LEU A 9 23.47 -2.51 14.95
CA LEU A 9 22.56 -1.50 15.48
C LEU A 9 22.33 -0.35 14.49
N GLU A 10 23.36 0.09 13.76
CA GLU A 10 23.25 1.08 12.69
C GLU A 10 22.36 0.60 11.54
N ASN A 11 22.52 -0.66 11.13
CA ASN A 11 21.68 -1.26 10.10
C ASN A 11 20.23 -1.42 10.57
N LEU A 12 20.01 -1.85 11.83
CA LEU A 12 18.68 -1.92 12.42
C LEU A 12 18.02 -0.53 12.49
N GLU A 13 18.78 0.51 12.85
CA GLU A 13 18.27 1.88 12.83
C GLU A 13 17.91 2.34 11.40
N SER A 14 18.66 1.91 10.39
CA SER A 14 18.33 2.18 9.00
C SER A 14 17.04 1.47 8.57
N ILE A 15 16.85 0.21 8.96
CA ILE A 15 15.62 -0.55 8.74
C ILE A 15 14.42 0.12 9.43
N LYS A 16 14.60 0.57 10.68
CA LYS A 16 13.58 1.33 11.41
C LYS A 16 13.16 2.58 10.61
N LYS A 17 14.11 3.35 10.08
CA LYS A 17 13.83 4.52 9.24
C LYS A 17 13.08 4.15 7.96
N PHE A 18 13.40 3.03 7.32
CA PHE A 18 12.66 2.54 6.15
C PHE A 18 11.21 2.19 6.49
N TYR A 19 10.95 1.52 7.62
CA TYR A 19 9.57 1.25 8.05
C TYR A 19 8.79 2.53 8.39
N LEU A 20 9.42 3.52 9.03
CA LEU A 20 8.79 4.84 9.24
C LEU A 20 8.43 5.51 7.91
N LYS A 21 9.32 5.45 6.91
CA LYS A 21 9.02 5.95 5.55
C LYS A 21 7.86 5.17 4.93
N LEU A 22 7.81 3.85 5.06
CA LEU A 22 6.69 3.04 4.58
C LEU A 22 5.37 3.45 5.23
N ILE A 23 5.34 3.73 6.53
CA ILE A 23 4.13 4.22 7.21
C ILE A 23 3.64 5.53 6.58
N LEU A 24 4.54 6.46 6.26
CA LEU A 24 4.19 7.71 5.58
C LEU A 24 3.66 7.46 4.16
N VAL A 25 4.33 6.58 3.40
CA VAL A 25 3.85 6.18 2.06
C VAL A 25 2.46 5.58 2.14
N LYS A 26 2.17 4.70 3.11
CA LYS A 26 0.83 4.14 3.33
C LYS A 26 -0.22 5.20 3.65
N HIS A 27 0.14 6.22 4.42
CA HIS A 27 -0.76 7.34 4.68
C HIS A 27 -1.08 8.10 3.39
N PHE A 28 -0.08 8.45 2.60
CA PHE A 28 -0.29 9.16 1.33
C PHE A 28 -1.03 8.32 0.28
N GLN A 29 -0.82 7.00 0.24
CA GLN A 29 -1.59 6.09 -0.61
C GLN A 29 -3.07 6.08 -0.23
N GLN A 30 -3.37 6.06 1.08
CA GLN A 30 -4.75 6.15 1.57
C GLN A 30 -5.40 7.47 1.16
N ASP A 31 -4.68 8.58 1.31
CA ASP A 31 -5.18 9.90 0.93
C ASP A 31 -5.39 10.02 -0.58
N ALA A 32 -4.47 9.51 -1.39
CA ALA A 32 -4.59 9.46 -2.84
C ALA A 32 -5.82 8.62 -3.27
N SER A 33 -6.01 7.46 -2.66
CA SER A 33 -7.18 6.60 -2.88
C SER A 33 -8.49 7.31 -2.51
N ASN A 34 -8.54 7.94 -1.33
CA ASN A 34 -9.71 8.67 -0.85
C ASN A 34 -10.12 9.79 -1.82
N ASN A 35 -9.13 10.53 -2.35
CA ASN A 35 -9.32 11.64 -3.28
C ASN A 35 -9.35 11.25 -4.78
N ALA A 36 -9.38 9.96 -5.10
CA ALA A 36 -9.37 9.44 -6.48
C ALA A 36 -8.18 9.92 -7.34
N ARG A 37 -7.02 10.21 -6.71
CA ARG A 37 -5.77 10.59 -7.36
C ARG A 37 -4.95 9.34 -7.71
N TYR A 38 -5.42 8.58 -8.70
CA TYR A 38 -4.86 7.26 -9.01
C TYR A 38 -3.45 7.30 -9.61
N GLU A 39 -3.08 8.38 -10.29
CA GLU A 39 -1.70 8.60 -10.77
C GLU A 39 -0.72 8.68 -9.58
N ASN A 40 -1.02 9.54 -8.59
CA ASN A 40 -0.24 9.63 -7.36
C ASN A 40 -0.21 8.30 -6.60
N LEU A 41 -1.34 7.56 -6.57
CA LEU A 41 -1.40 6.24 -5.94
C LEU A 41 -0.43 5.27 -6.61
N HIS A 42 -0.31 5.30 -7.94
CA HIS A 42 0.61 4.46 -8.70
C HIS A 42 2.08 4.80 -8.38
N GLU A 43 2.46 6.08 -8.44
CA GLU A 43 3.82 6.52 -8.09
C GLU A 43 4.19 6.15 -6.65
N LEU A 44 3.27 6.34 -5.70
CA LEU A 44 3.49 5.95 -4.30
C LEU A 44 3.64 4.44 -4.13
N THR A 45 3.01 3.62 -4.97
CA THR A 45 3.15 2.16 -4.96
C THR A 45 4.52 1.72 -5.49
N GLU A 46 5.05 2.40 -6.51
CA GLU A 46 6.43 2.15 -6.97
C GLU A 46 7.45 2.56 -5.91
N ASN A 47 7.24 3.70 -5.23
CA ASN A 47 8.09 4.13 -4.12
C ASN A 47 8.07 3.14 -2.95
N GLU A 48 6.91 2.56 -2.63
CA GLU A 48 6.81 1.47 -1.65
C GLU A 48 7.68 0.28 -2.04
N ARG A 49 7.63 -0.14 -3.32
CA ARG A 49 8.42 -1.28 -3.82
C ARG A 49 9.92 -1.05 -3.61
N LEU A 50 10.43 0.13 -3.95
CA LEU A 50 11.84 0.48 -3.76
C LEU A 50 12.26 0.41 -2.29
N ILE A 51 11.44 0.94 -1.37
CA ILE A 51 11.75 0.89 0.06
C ILE A 51 11.75 -0.55 0.59
N ILE A 52 10.82 -1.40 0.12
CA ILE A 52 10.79 -2.82 0.49
C ILE A 52 12.04 -3.54 -0.02
N GLU A 53 12.50 -3.22 -1.23
CA GLU A 53 13.75 -3.74 -1.79
C GLU A 53 14.97 -3.34 -0.94
N ASP A 54 15.04 -2.09 -0.48
CA ASP A 54 16.09 -1.61 0.43
C ASP A 54 16.09 -2.35 1.79
N ILE A 55 14.90 -2.57 2.37
CA ILE A 55 14.75 -3.34 3.61
C ILE A 55 15.24 -4.77 3.39
N ASN A 56 14.78 -5.42 2.33
CA ASN A 56 15.15 -6.80 2.01
C ASN A 56 16.65 -6.92 1.74
N GLY A 57 17.23 -5.96 1.04
CA GLY A 57 18.67 -5.86 0.82
C GLY A 57 19.42 -5.79 2.15
N THR A 58 19.06 -4.85 3.01
CA THR A 58 19.71 -4.67 4.32
C THR A 58 19.55 -5.92 5.21
N MET A 59 18.34 -6.50 5.26
CA MET A 59 18.04 -7.69 6.06
C MET A 59 18.90 -8.89 5.67
N LYS A 60 19.11 -9.14 4.37
CA LYS A 60 19.95 -10.23 3.87
C LYS A 60 21.38 -10.17 4.43
N TYR A 61 21.92 -8.97 4.61
CA TYR A 61 23.27 -8.78 5.15
C TYR A 61 23.34 -8.96 6.66
N ILE A 62 22.31 -8.54 7.41
CA ILE A 62 22.39 -8.53 8.88
C ILE A 62 21.85 -9.77 9.57
N VAL A 63 21.00 -10.57 8.92
CA VAL A 63 20.40 -11.78 9.51
C VAL A 63 21.45 -12.73 10.14
N PRO A 64 22.59 -13.03 9.48
CA PRO A 64 23.62 -13.88 10.09
C PRO A 64 24.16 -13.29 11.41
N ASP A 65 24.39 -11.98 11.46
CA ASP A 65 24.89 -11.30 12.66
C ASP A 65 23.82 -11.20 13.76
N LEU A 66 22.55 -11.07 13.39
CA LEU A 66 21.42 -11.12 14.34
C LEU A 66 21.30 -12.47 15.03
N LEU A 67 21.60 -13.58 14.34
CA LEU A 67 21.59 -14.92 14.95
C LEU A 67 22.67 -15.06 16.03
N ILE A 68 23.83 -14.45 15.82
CA ILE A 68 24.93 -14.43 16.78
C ILE A 68 24.58 -13.56 17.99
N LEU A 69 23.96 -12.40 17.74
CA LEU A 69 23.58 -11.41 18.76
C LEU A 69 22.18 -11.61 19.33
N LYS A 70 21.55 -12.78 19.10
CA LYS A 70 20.14 -13.04 19.44
C LYS A 70 19.77 -12.81 20.91
N ASN A 71 20.76 -12.85 21.81
CA ASN A 71 20.57 -12.66 23.26
C ASN A 71 20.98 -11.26 23.75
N ASP A 72 21.50 -10.40 22.88
CA ASP A 72 21.86 -9.03 23.23
C ASP A 72 20.59 -8.19 23.43
N LEU A 73 20.51 -7.52 24.59
CA LEU A 73 19.32 -6.77 25.00
C LEU A 73 19.01 -5.61 24.05
N MET A 74 20.02 -4.83 23.66
CA MET A 74 19.83 -3.67 22.79
C MET A 74 19.39 -4.08 21.37
N VAL A 75 19.95 -5.18 20.86
CA VAL A 75 19.53 -5.75 19.58
C VAL A 75 18.07 -6.22 19.66
N LYS A 76 17.67 -6.92 20.73
CA LYS A 76 16.29 -7.35 20.94
C LYS A 76 15.31 -6.17 20.99
N GLU A 77 15.64 -5.13 21.75
CA GLU A 77 14.81 -3.92 21.86
C GLU A 77 14.60 -3.28 20.48
N LYS A 78 15.68 -3.12 19.71
CA LYS A 78 15.59 -2.57 18.35
C LYS A 78 14.78 -3.44 17.39
N VAL A 79 14.95 -4.75 17.45
CA VAL A 79 14.14 -5.68 16.64
C VAL A 79 12.67 -5.59 17.03
N SER A 80 12.36 -5.54 18.33
CA SER A 80 10.97 -5.39 18.80
C SER A 80 10.33 -4.07 18.37
N GLU A 81 11.08 -2.96 18.38
CA GLU A 81 10.62 -1.68 17.82
C GLU A 81 10.29 -1.82 16.33
N ILE A 82 11.17 -2.47 15.55
CA ILE A 82 10.98 -2.70 14.12
C ILE A 82 9.75 -3.58 13.88
N ASP A 83 9.55 -4.64 14.66
CA ASP A 83 8.39 -5.54 14.55
C ASP A 83 7.08 -4.77 14.80
N SER A 84 7.06 -3.86 15.78
CA SER A 84 5.91 -2.98 16.01
C SER A 84 5.59 -2.11 14.79
N LEU A 85 6.62 -1.53 14.16
CA LEU A 85 6.44 -0.73 12.95
C LEU A 85 5.96 -1.57 11.76
N LEU A 86 6.53 -2.76 11.57
CA LEU A 86 6.09 -3.71 10.54
C LEU A 86 4.61 -4.04 10.70
N MET A 87 4.17 -4.35 11.93
CA MET A 87 2.76 -4.61 12.22
C MET A 87 1.87 -3.40 11.88
N SER A 88 2.32 -2.17 12.15
CA SER A 88 1.60 -0.96 11.74
C SER A 88 1.48 -0.83 10.22
N VAL A 89 2.56 -1.11 9.48
CA VAL A 89 2.54 -1.10 8.00
C VAL A 89 1.57 -2.15 7.45
N ILE A 90 1.57 -3.36 8.01
CA ILE A 90 0.65 -4.44 7.61
C ILE A 90 -0.81 -4.01 7.80
N GLN A 91 -1.15 -3.48 8.98
CA GLN A 91 -2.51 -3.01 9.28
C GLN A 91 -2.96 -1.92 8.31
N ARG A 92 -2.11 -0.94 8.03
CA ARG A 92 -2.42 0.14 7.06
C ARG A 92 -2.57 -0.39 5.65
N SER A 93 -1.75 -1.37 5.25
CA SER A 93 -1.82 -2.02 3.94
C SER A 93 -3.14 -2.76 3.76
N MET A 94 -3.60 -3.47 4.80
CA MET A 94 -4.90 -4.15 4.79
C MET A 94 -6.05 -3.15 4.66
N GLY A 95 -5.99 -2.04 5.42
CA GLY A 95 -6.98 -0.97 5.33
C GLY A 95 -7.08 -0.38 3.92
N LEU A 96 -5.94 -0.04 3.32
CA LEU A 96 -5.88 0.49 1.96
C LEU A 96 -6.48 -0.49 0.93
N ARG A 97 -6.12 -1.77 1.02
CA ARG A 97 -6.65 -2.81 0.11
C ARG A 97 -8.16 -2.89 0.19
N LYS A 98 -8.72 -2.88 1.40
CA LYS A 98 -10.18 -2.87 1.61
C LYS A 98 -10.82 -1.64 0.97
N THR A 99 -10.26 -0.44 1.16
CA THR A 99 -10.78 0.78 0.52
C THR A 99 -10.75 0.69 -1.01
N LEU A 100 -9.66 0.17 -1.58
CA LEU A 100 -9.53 0.02 -3.03
C LEU A 100 -10.52 -1.01 -3.58
N GLU A 101 -10.71 -2.12 -2.89
CA GLU A 101 -11.70 -3.16 -3.25
C GLU A 101 -13.13 -2.59 -3.28
N GLU A 102 -13.52 -1.81 -2.25
CA GLU A 102 -14.83 -1.14 -2.21
C GLU A 102 -15.03 -0.17 -3.38
N LYS A 103 -13.98 0.60 -3.73
CA LYS A 103 -13.99 1.53 -4.87
C LYS A 103 -14.07 0.79 -6.21
N MET A 104 -13.34 -0.32 -6.36
CA MET A 104 -13.40 -1.17 -7.56
C MET A 104 -14.78 -1.78 -7.73
N ASN A 105 -15.38 -2.32 -6.66
CA ASN A 105 -16.73 -2.87 -6.68
C ASN A 105 -17.78 -1.83 -7.05
N THR A 106 -17.66 -0.61 -6.53
CA THR A 106 -18.53 0.52 -6.90
C THR A 106 -18.40 0.89 -8.37
N THR A 107 -17.16 0.94 -8.87
CA THR A 107 -16.88 1.23 -10.29
C THR A 107 -17.43 0.14 -11.21
N LYS A 108 -17.25 -1.13 -10.83
CA LYS A 108 -17.80 -2.28 -11.55
C LYS A 108 -19.32 -2.19 -11.68
N LYS A 109 -20.04 -1.94 -10.57
CA LYS A 109 -21.50 -1.76 -10.58
C LYS A 109 -21.95 -0.61 -11.49
N ARG A 110 -21.21 0.51 -11.49
CA ARG A 110 -21.50 1.64 -12.39
C ARG A 110 -21.31 1.27 -13.86
N LEU A 111 -20.26 0.52 -14.18
CA LEU A 111 -20.03 0.01 -15.54
C LEU A 111 -21.12 -0.96 -15.98
N GLU A 112 -21.53 -1.90 -15.12
CA GLU A 112 -22.64 -2.82 -15.38
C GLU A 112 -23.94 -2.06 -15.68
N ASN A 113 -24.27 -1.03 -14.90
CA ASN A 113 -25.45 -0.19 -15.13
C ASN A 113 -25.35 0.59 -16.46
N LEU A 114 -24.18 1.09 -16.83
CA LEU A 114 -23.96 1.77 -18.11
C LEU A 114 -24.12 0.81 -19.29
N VAL A 115 -23.63 -0.43 -19.16
CA VAL A 115 -23.83 -1.47 -20.18
C VAL A 115 -25.32 -1.77 -20.34
N MET A 116 -26.07 -1.93 -19.26
CA MET A 116 -27.52 -2.15 -19.31
C MET A 116 -28.29 -0.98 -19.94
N TYR A 117 -27.87 0.26 -19.65
CA TYR A 117 -28.43 1.46 -20.28
C TYR A 117 -28.17 1.50 -21.79
N ASN A 118 -26.95 1.17 -22.23
CA ASN A 118 -26.58 1.12 -23.65
C ASN A 118 -27.19 -0.07 -24.39
N SER A 119 -27.53 -1.14 -23.66
CA SER A 119 -28.18 -2.35 -24.19
C SER A 119 -29.71 -2.23 -24.24
N SER A 120 -30.29 -1.19 -23.62
CA SER A 120 -31.70 -0.87 -23.82
C SER A 120 -31.90 -0.40 -25.27
N PRO A 121 -32.86 -0.97 -26.02
CA PRO A 121 -33.05 -0.64 -27.41
C PRO A 121 -33.53 0.81 -27.56
N ARG A 122 -32.62 1.72 -27.92
CA ARG A 122 -33.02 2.97 -28.56
C ARG A 122 -33.37 2.65 -30.00
N TYR A 123 -34.62 2.29 -30.29
CA TYR A 123 -35.35 2.54 -31.55
C TYR A 123 -36.77 1.94 -31.47
N SER A 124 -37.62 2.44 -30.57
CA SER A 124 -39.01 2.68 -30.96
C SER A 124 -39.02 4.06 -31.63
N ALA A 125 -39.14 4.04 -32.95
CA ALA A 125 -39.14 5.21 -33.82
C ALA A 125 -40.00 6.37 -33.26
N PRO A 126 -39.68 7.64 -33.54
CA PRO A 126 -40.61 8.72 -33.29
C PRO A 126 -41.87 8.43 -34.12
N ARG A 127 -42.94 7.99 -33.46
CA ARG A 127 -44.27 7.99 -34.07
C ARG A 127 -44.61 9.45 -34.32
N ILE A 128 -44.65 9.84 -35.58
CA ILE A 128 -45.29 11.08 -36.01
C ILE A 128 -46.73 11.03 -35.47
N VAL A 129 -46.98 11.77 -34.39
CA VAL A 129 -48.33 11.96 -33.87
C VAL A 129 -48.98 12.95 -34.82
N ASN A 130 -49.80 12.41 -35.73
CA ASN A 130 -50.57 13.22 -36.66
C ASN A 130 -51.72 13.87 -35.86
N ILE A 131 -51.47 15.03 -35.24
CA ILE A 131 -52.50 15.84 -34.60
C ILE A 131 -53.23 16.56 -35.74
N ARG A 132 -54.39 16.03 -36.14
CA ARG A 132 -55.31 16.77 -37.01
C ARG A 132 -55.88 17.94 -36.20
N ALA A 133 -55.72 19.14 -36.75
CA ALA A 133 -56.39 20.38 -36.33
C ALA A 133 -57.88 20.37 -36.68
#